data_AF-A0A4V2Q2U0-F1
#
_entry.id   AF-A0A4V2Q2U0-F1
#
_cell.length_a   1.000
_cell.length_b   1.000
_cell.length_c   1.000
_cell.angle_alpha   90.00
_cell.angle_beta   90.00
_cell.angle_gamma   90.00
#
_symmetry.space_group_name_H-M   'P 1'
#
loop_
_entity.id
_entity.type
_entity.pdbx_description
1 polymer ?
#
loop_
_entity_poly.entity_id
_entity_poly.type
_entity_poly.pdbx_seq_one_letter_code
_entity_poly.pdbx_strand_id
1 'polypeptide(L)' 'MAIYAVIENSVVTNTIVWDGVTTTVPPAGCTVVIIPDGAITGIGYSYDATSKVFTAPPEIIN' A
#
# COMPACT_ATOMS: atom_id res chain seq x y z
N MET A 1 -16.14 -0.94 3.30
CA MET A 1 -15.16 0.15 3.37
C MET A 1 -13.87 -0.43 3.93
N ALA A 2 -12.77 -0.37 3.20
CA ALA A 2 -11.48 -0.96 3.57
C ALA A 2 -10.34 0.03 3.32
N ILE A 3 -9.18 -0.21 3.92
CA ILE A 3 -7.98 0.59 3.69
C ILE A 3 -7.18 -0.06 2.57
N TYR A 4 -6.69 0.76 1.66
CA TYR A 4 -5.86 0.35 0.54
C TYR A 4 -4.53 1.09 0.56
N ALA A 5 -3.47 0.39 0.18
CA ALA A 5 -2.16 0.97 -0.08
C ALA A 5 -2.09 1.44 -1.54
N VAL A 6 -1.63 2.67 -1.75
CA VAL A 6 -1.21 3.19 -3.05
C VAL A 6 0.29 2.94 -3.17
N ILE A 7 0.69 2.19 -4.20
CA ILE A 7 2.03 1.68 -4.37
C ILE A 7 2.61 2.21 -5.68
N GLU A 8 3.78 2.83 -5.59
CA GLU A 8 4.59 3.31 -6.72
C GLU A 8 5.99 2.69 -6.60
N ASN A 9 6.51 2.11 -7.68
CA ASN A 9 7.83 1.45 -7.68
C ASN A 9 8.04 0.46 -6.52
N SER A 10 7.02 -0.36 -6.23
CA SER A 10 7.01 -1.33 -5.12
C SER A 10 7.12 -0.71 -3.72
N VAL A 11 6.86 0.59 -3.57
CA VAL A 11 6.84 1.30 -2.27
C VAL A 11 5.46 1.88 -2.04
N VAL A 12 4.95 1.73 -0.82
CA VAL A 12 3.70 2.36 -0.39
C VAL A 12 3.95 3.87 -0.25
N THR A 13 3.28 4.67 -1.08
CA THR A 13 3.38 6.14 -1.07
C THR A 13 2.21 6.80 -0.37
N ASN A 14 1.06 6.11 -0.27
CA ASN A 14 -0.12 6.61 0.43
C ASN A 14 -1.02 5.47 0.91
N THR A 15 -1.93 5.76 1.84
CA THR A 15 -3.01 4.86 2.25
C THR A 15 -4.35 5.57 2.14
N ILE A 16 -5.32 4.95 1.47
CA ILE A 16 -6.65 5.52 1.25
C ILE A 16 -7.74 4.61 1.81
N VAL A 17 -8.83 5.20 2.28
CA VAL A 17 -10.04 4.47 2.63
C VAL A 17 -10.94 4.46 1.40
N TRP A 18 -11.33 3.26 0.95
CA TRP A 18 -12.13 3.10 -0.25
C TRP A 18 -13.30 2.14 -0.01
N ASP A 19 -14.43 2.41 -0.67
CA ASP A 19 -15.65 1.60 -0.57
C ASP A 19 -15.62 0.36 -1.47
N GLY A 20 -14.71 0.31 -2.45
CA GLY A 20 -14.59 -0.78 -3.42
C GLY A 20 -15.65 -0.75 -4.52
N VAL A 21 -16.49 0.28 -4.57
CA VAL A 21 -17.64 0.41 -5.49
C VAL A 21 -17.44 1.61 -6.42
N THR A 22 -16.99 2.74 -5.89
CA THR A 22 -16.72 3.95 -6.67
C THR A 22 -15.43 3.78 -7.48
N THR A 23 -15.43 4.09 -8.77
CA THR A 23 -14.20 3.96 -9.58
C THR A 23 -13.12 4.93 -9.10
N THR A 24 -12.16 4.44 -8.32
CA THR A 24 -10.93 5.18 -7.99
C THR A 24 -9.88 4.85 -9.04
N VAL A 25 -9.44 5.87 -9.77
CA VAL A 25 -8.28 5.76 -10.66
C VAL A 25 -7.04 6.08 -9.83
N PRO A 26 -6.11 5.12 -9.59
CA PRO A 26 -4.83 5.43 -9.00
C PRO A 26 -4.10 6.51 -9.81
N PRO A 27 -3.22 7.31 -9.17
CA PRO A 27 -2.28 8.14 -9.92
C PRO A 27 -1.53 7.33 -10.97
N ALA A 28 -1.16 7.95 -12.09
CA ALA A 28 -0.44 7.26 -13.16
C ALA A 28 0.84 6.60 -12.62
N GLY A 29 1.07 5.33 -12.97
CA GLY A 29 2.21 4.55 -12.45
C GLY A 29 2.01 3.94 -11.06
N CYS A 30 0.88 4.21 -10.40
CA CYS A 30 0.54 3.61 -9.11
C CYS A 30 -0.39 2.40 -9.27
N THR A 31 -0.31 1.50 -8.29
CA THR A 31 -1.27 0.40 -8.09
C THR A 31 -1.93 0.54 -6.73
N VAL A 32 -3.18 0.08 -6.61
CA VAL A 32 -3.93 0.10 -5.36
C VAL A 32 -4.15 -1.34 -4.91
N VAL A 33 -3.75 -1.66 -3.68
CA VAL A 33 -3.89 -3.00 -3.10
C VAL A 33 -4.59 -2.89 -1.76
N ILE A 34 -5.56 -3.78 -1.51
CA ILE A 34 -6.24 -3.85 -0.22
C ILE A 34 -5.25 -4.23 0.88
N ILE A 35 -5.29 -3.51 2.00
CA ILE A 35 -4.52 -3.85 3.19
C ILE A 35 -5.37 -4.85 3.98
N PRO A 36 -4.90 -6.10 4.18
CA PRO A 36 -5.63 -7.09 4.97
C PRO A 36 -5.82 -6.60 6.41
N ASP A 37 -6.96 -6.93 7.02
CA ASP A 37 -7.20 -6.62 8.43
C ASP A 37 -6.09 -7.24 9.31
N GLY A 38 -5.48 -6.41 10.15
CA GLY A 38 -4.37 -6.80 11.03
C GLY A 38 -2.98 -6.79 10.38
N ALA A 39 -2.86 -6.48 9.08
CA ALA A 39 -1.56 -6.27 8.46
C ALA A 39 -0.92 -4.96 8.96
N ILE A 40 0.37 -5.01 9.31
CA ILE A 40 1.15 -3.82 9.65
C ILE A 40 1.76 -3.29 8.35
N THR A 41 1.33 -2.10 7.94
CA THR A 41 1.86 -1.40 6.76
C THR A 41 1.65 0.10 6.90
N GLY A 42 2.37 0.87 6.09
CA GLY A 42 2.31 2.32 6.06
C GLY A 42 3.18 2.88 4.94
N ILE A 43 3.19 4.21 4.83
CA ILE A 43 4.02 4.91 3.86
C ILE A 43 5.50 4.54 4.09
N GLY A 44 6.21 4.25 3.00
CA GLY A 44 7.62 3.82 3.02
C GLY A 44 7.83 2.30 3.12
N TYR A 45 6.78 1.51 3.36
CA TYR A 45 6.89 0.04 3.29
C TYR A 45 7.10 -0.39 1.85
N SER A 46 7.92 -1.42 1.64
CA SER A 46 7.99 -2.10 0.35
C SER A 46 6.85 -3.11 0.23
N TYR A 47 6.34 -3.31 -0.99
CA TYR A 47 5.32 -4.30 -1.30
C TYR A 47 5.79 -5.24 -2.42
N ASP A 48 5.79 -6.54 -2.15
CA ASP A 48 6.04 -7.56 -3.16
C ASP A 48 4.70 -8.07 -3.72
N ALA A 49 4.41 -7.74 -4.98
CA ALA A 49 3.18 -8.16 -5.66
C ALA A 49 3.07 -9.67 -5.87
N THR A 50 4.19 -10.41 -5.85
CA THR A 50 4.21 -11.86 -6.02
C THR A 50 3.78 -12.58 -4.75
N SER A 51 4.39 -12.21 -3.61
CA SER A 51 4.11 -12.81 -2.31
C SER A 51 2.97 -12.11 -1.54
N LYS A 52 2.57 -10.91 -1.96
CA LYS A 52 1.57 -10.04 -1.31
C LYS A 52 1.98 -9.63 0.11
N VAL A 53 3.29 -9.45 0.33
CA VAL A 53 3.86 -9.10 1.64
C VAL A 53 4.28 -7.64 1.68
N PHE A 54 3.98 -6.97 2.79
CA PHE A 54 4.51 -5.66 3.14
C PHE A 54 5.74 -5.82 4.03
N THR A 55 6.82 -5.11 3.69
CA THR A 55 8.08 -5.14 4.45
C THR A 55 8.39 -3.74 4.94
N ALA A 56 8.62 -3.60 6.25
CA ALA A 56 9.00 -2.33 6.85
C ALA A 56 10.32 -1.82 6.24
N PRO A 57 10.47 -0.50 6.05
CA PRO A 57 11.76 0.06 5.68
C PRO A 57 12.79 -0.20 6.80
N PRO A 58 14.09 -0.28 6.48
CA PRO A 58 15.12 -0.40 7.50
C PRO A 58 15.07 0.79 8.47
N GLU A 59 15.19 0.51 9.77
CA GLU A 59 15.31 1.56 10.79
C GLU A 59 16.64 2.29 10.59
N ILE A 60 16.60 3.60 10.36
CA ILE A 60 17.81 4.42 10.46
C ILE A 60 18.08 4.61 11.95
N ILE A 61 19.02 3.83 12.49
CA ILE A 61 19.55 4.03 13.84
C ILE A 61 20.42 5.30 13.78
N ASN A 62 19.89 6.39 14.32
CA ASN A 62 20.57 7.69 14.40
C ASN A 62 21.33 7.82 15.73
#